data_AF-A0A699YX10-F1
#
_entry.id   AF-A0A699YX10-F1
#
_cell.length_a   1.000
_cell.length_b   1.000
_cell.length_c   1.000
_cell.angle_alpha   90.00
_cell.angle_beta   90.00
_cell.angle_gamma   90.00
#
_symmetry.space_group_name_H-M   'P 1'
#
loop_
_entity.id
_entity.type
_entity.pdbx_description
1 polymer ?
#
loop_
_entity_poly.entity_id
_entity_poly.type
_entity_poly.pdbx_seq_one_letter_code
_entity_poly.pdbx_strand_id
1 'polypeptide(L)'
;MLVFMNDYLSQNKGFSVKVATLIVLMFGLGGGLGVICGGALGQWLYNRRKEYVALLMGTSVFLGIGPLTYLVNAPLPSYPLGATAFLALLGGCFASVAGPNLKAVLLNVNEPETRGVAFALQTMTDDLGKGLGPFLVAWFIKSLGRQGAFNLSIGGWVP
;
A
#
# COMPACT_ATOMS: atom_id res chain seq x y z
N MET A 1 6.26 5.62 4.38
CA MET A 1 6.58 4.31 5.00
C MET A 1 7.67 3.56 4.25
N LEU A 2 7.48 3.19 2.97
CA LEU A 2 8.44 2.35 2.21
C LEU A 2 9.88 2.87 2.20
N VAL A 3 10.07 4.19 2.05
CA VAL A 3 11.40 4.85 2.05
C VAL A 3 12.20 4.53 3.32
N PHE A 4 11.53 4.45 4.47
CA PHE A 4 12.16 4.19 5.78
C PHE A 4 12.07 2.72 6.20
N MET A 5 11.36 1.88 5.44
CA MET A 5 11.05 0.50 5.84
C MET A 5 12.28 -0.39 5.84
N ASN A 6 13.14 -0.28 4.83
CA ASN A 6 14.40 -1.04 4.77
C ASN A 6 15.28 -0.74 6.00
N ASP A 7 15.44 0.54 6.29
CA ASP A 7 16.24 1.02 7.40
C ASP A 7 15.66 0.62 8.77
N TYR A 8 14.34 0.65 8.91
CA TYR A 8 13.64 0.15 10.10
C TYR A 8 13.84 -1.37 10.31
N LEU A 9 13.71 -2.16 9.25
CA LEU A 9 13.93 -3.61 9.32
C LEU A 9 15.38 -3.94 9.72
N SER A 10 16.34 -3.18 9.21
CA SER A 10 17.76 -3.36 9.53
C SER A 10 18.09 -2.89 10.95
N GLN A 11 17.82 -1.62 11.27
CA GLN A 11 18.28 -0.98 12.51
C GLN A 11 17.41 -1.28 13.73
N ASN A 12 16.08 -1.40 13.58
CA ASN A 12 15.17 -1.59 14.72
C ASN A 12 14.75 -3.05 14.90
N LYS A 13 14.58 -3.78 13.80
CA LYS A 13 14.22 -5.21 13.86
C LYS A 13 15.44 -6.13 13.84
N GLY A 14 16.64 -5.63 13.57
CA GLY A 14 17.88 -6.41 13.66
C GLY A 14 18.11 -7.37 12.48
N PHE A 15 17.42 -7.18 11.35
CA PHE A 15 17.73 -7.93 10.14
C PHE A 15 19.03 -7.45 9.51
N SER A 16 19.68 -8.33 8.74
CA SER A 16 20.73 -7.87 7.83
C SER A 16 20.11 -7.01 6.71
N VAL A 17 20.88 -6.06 6.18
CA VAL A 17 20.45 -5.19 5.06
C VAL A 17 20.00 -6.02 3.85
N LYS A 18 20.64 -7.16 3.59
CA LYS A 18 20.24 -8.10 2.52
C LYS A 18 18.82 -8.64 2.74
N VAL A 19 18.51 -9.08 3.96
CA VAL A 19 17.19 -9.63 4.31
C VAL A 19 16.13 -8.53 4.32
N ALA A 20 16.42 -7.36 4.86
CA ALA A 20 15.53 -6.21 4.82
C ALA A 20 15.17 -5.81 3.38
N THR A 21 16.16 -5.81 2.49
CA THR A 21 15.98 -5.51 1.07
C THR A 21 15.11 -6.56 0.38
N LEU A 22 15.31 -7.85 0.70
CA LEU A 22 14.45 -8.92 0.18
C LEU A 22 12.98 -8.74 0.60
N ILE A 23 12.72 -8.39 1.87
CA ILE A 23 11.34 -8.16 2.35
C ILE A 23 10.70 -7.00 1.60
N VAL A 24 11.41 -5.89 1.41
CA VAL A 24 10.92 -4.73 0.65
C VAL A 24 10.71 -5.07 -0.83
N LEU A 25 11.59 -5.89 -1.42
CA LEU A 25 11.42 -6.39 -2.79
C LEU A 25 10.15 -7.24 -2.91
N MET A 26 9.90 -8.15 -1.96
CA MET A 26 8.70 -8.98 -1.94
C MET A 26 7.43 -8.14 -1.81
N PHE A 27 7.48 -7.06 -1.03
CA PHE A 27 6.40 -6.08 -1.00
C PHE A 27 6.17 -5.43 -2.38
N GLY A 28 7.23 -5.00 -3.06
CA GLY A 28 7.14 -4.44 -4.41
C GLY A 28 6.59 -5.42 -5.45
N LEU A 29 7.04 -6.68 -5.41
CA LEU A 29 6.51 -7.77 -6.25
C LEU A 29 5.03 -8.02 -5.98
N GLY A 30 4.65 -8.07 -4.70
CA GLY A 30 3.26 -8.13 -4.29
C GLY A 30 2.45 -6.99 -4.88
N GLY A 31 2.97 -5.77 -4.83
CA GLY A 31 2.33 -4.61 -5.43
C GLY A 31 2.10 -4.74 -6.94
N GLY A 32 3.12 -5.19 -7.68
CA GLY A 32 2.98 -5.46 -9.11
C GLY A 32 1.89 -6.49 -9.42
N LEU A 33 1.87 -7.62 -8.68
CA LEU A 33 0.83 -8.64 -8.81
C LEU A 33 -0.56 -8.07 -8.44
N GLY A 34 -0.64 -7.26 -7.39
CA GLY A 34 -1.86 -6.61 -6.94
C GLY A 34 -2.45 -5.67 -8.00
N VAL A 35 -1.62 -4.92 -8.73
CA VAL A 35 -2.09 -4.07 -9.83
C VAL A 35 -2.68 -4.91 -10.95
N ILE A 36 -1.98 -5.97 -11.40
CA ILE A 36 -2.41 -6.80 -12.53
C ILE A 36 -3.67 -7.60 -12.17
N CYS A 37 -3.59 -8.39 -11.09
CA CYS A 37 -4.70 -9.22 -10.63
C CYS A 37 -5.88 -8.38 -10.14
N GLY A 38 -5.62 -7.30 -9.39
CA GLY A 38 -6.66 -6.41 -8.87
C GLY A 38 -7.37 -5.62 -9.96
N GLY A 39 -6.65 -5.22 -11.02
CA GLY A 39 -7.26 -4.60 -12.20
C GLY A 39 -8.15 -5.57 -12.98
N ALA A 40 -7.66 -6.79 -13.25
CA ALA A 40 -8.44 -7.81 -13.95
C ALA A 40 -9.69 -8.23 -13.15
N LEU A 41 -9.54 -8.46 -11.84
CA LEU A 41 -10.64 -8.78 -10.93
C LEU A 41 -11.64 -7.62 -10.84
N GLY A 42 -11.14 -6.38 -10.76
CA GLY A 42 -11.98 -5.19 -10.74
C GLY A 42 -12.81 -5.03 -12.00
N GLN A 43 -12.22 -5.24 -13.18
CA GLN A 43 -12.96 -5.21 -14.45
C GLN A 43 -14.04 -6.31 -14.49
N TRP A 44 -13.71 -7.53 -14.03
CA TRP A 44 -14.68 -8.62 -13.97
C TRP A 44 -15.85 -8.30 -13.02
N LEU A 45 -15.57 -7.73 -11.84
CA LEU A 45 -16.60 -7.28 -10.90
C LEU A 45 -17.43 -6.13 -11.47
N TYR A 46 -16.80 -5.16 -12.11
CA TYR A 46 -17.46 -4.02 -12.74
C TYR A 46 -18.52 -4.44 -13.75
N ASN A 47 -18.19 -5.42 -14.59
CA ASN A 47 -19.09 -5.96 -15.61
C ASN A 47 -20.32 -6.66 -14.99
N ARG A 48 -20.22 -7.11 -13.73
CA ARG A 48 -21.33 -7.72 -13.00
C ARG A 48 -22.18 -6.68 -12.27
N ARG A 49 -21.54 -5.83 -11.46
CA ARG A 49 -22.14 -4.66 -10.79
C ARG A 49 -21.07 -3.61 -10.54
N LYS A 50 -21.37 -2.35 -10.86
CA LYS A 50 -20.40 -1.24 -10.81
C LYS A 50 -19.95 -0.97 -9.36
N GLU A 51 -20.85 -1.15 -8.41
CA GLU A 51 -20.68 -0.95 -6.98
C GLU A 51 -19.63 -1.91 -6.38
N TYR A 52 -19.44 -3.09 -6.98
CA TYR A 52 -18.49 -4.09 -6.49
C TYR A 52 -17.04 -3.65 -6.62
N VAL A 53 -16.73 -2.75 -7.56
CA VAL A 53 -15.37 -2.19 -7.67
C VAL A 53 -15.05 -1.30 -6.48
N ALA A 54 -16.00 -0.49 -6.02
CA ALA A 54 -15.82 0.32 -4.82
C ALA A 54 -15.61 -0.56 -3.58
N LEU A 55 -16.41 -1.64 -3.45
CA LEU A 55 -16.24 -2.62 -2.36
C LEU A 55 -14.89 -3.33 -2.44
N LEU A 56 -14.44 -3.75 -3.62
CA LEU A 56 -13.12 -4.37 -3.82
C LEU A 56 -11.99 -3.44 -3.35
N MET A 57 -12.03 -2.16 -3.75
CA MET A 57 -11.01 -1.19 -3.34
C MET A 57 -10.99 -0.98 -1.83
N GLY A 58 -12.15 -0.74 -1.21
CA GLY A 58 -12.22 -0.55 0.25
C GLY A 58 -11.79 -1.79 1.03
N THR A 59 -12.28 -2.97 0.65
CA THR A 59 -11.95 -4.23 1.33
C THR A 59 -10.49 -4.62 1.15
N SER A 60 -9.90 -4.43 -0.02
CA SER A 60 -8.47 -4.71 -0.24
C SER A 60 -7.58 -3.81 0.61
N VAL A 61 -7.85 -2.51 0.67
CA VAL A 61 -7.10 -1.58 1.55
C VAL A 61 -7.25 -2.00 3.02
N PHE A 62 -8.47 -2.30 3.45
CA PHE A 62 -8.73 -2.74 4.83
C PHE A 62 -8.00 -4.06 5.17
N LEU A 63 -8.04 -5.06 4.27
CA LEU A 63 -7.32 -6.33 4.45
C LEU A 63 -5.80 -6.14 4.47
N GLY A 64 -5.28 -5.12 3.78
CA GLY A 64 -3.87 -4.76 3.80
C GLY A 64 -3.35 -4.31 5.17
N ILE A 65 -4.22 -3.83 6.06
CA ILE A 65 -3.86 -3.41 7.43
C ILE A 65 -3.24 -4.58 8.21
N GLY A 66 -3.80 -5.79 8.10
CA GLY A 66 -3.32 -6.96 8.85
C GLY A 66 -1.86 -7.30 8.55
N PRO A 67 -1.49 -7.62 7.30
CA PRO A 67 -0.10 -7.91 6.94
C PRO A 67 0.87 -6.78 7.27
N LEU A 68 0.46 -5.52 7.06
CA LEU A 68 1.30 -4.35 7.34
C LEU A 68 1.55 -4.13 8.83
N THR A 69 0.50 -4.24 9.66
CA THR A 69 0.63 -4.13 11.12
C THR A 69 1.49 -5.26 11.67
N TYR A 70 1.36 -6.48 11.14
CA TYR A 70 2.22 -7.59 11.52
C TYR A 70 3.70 -7.31 11.21
N LEU A 71 4.00 -6.83 9.99
CA LEU A 71 5.37 -6.48 9.60
C LEU A 71 5.97 -5.37 10.48
N VAL A 72 5.16 -4.44 10.97
CA VAL A 72 5.66 -3.35 11.82
C VAL A 72 5.84 -3.80 13.28
N ASN A 73 4.92 -4.59 13.82
CA ASN A 73 4.85 -4.85 15.26
C ASN A 73 5.41 -6.20 15.70
N ALA A 74 5.43 -7.22 14.84
CA ALA A 74 5.90 -8.54 15.23
C ALA A 74 7.42 -8.57 15.55
N PRO A 75 7.87 -9.48 16.45
CA PRO A 75 9.29 -9.75 16.67
C PRO A 75 9.86 -10.57 15.50
N LEU A 76 10.05 -9.92 14.36
CA LEU A 76 10.33 -10.56 13.08
C LEU A 76 11.56 -11.49 13.00
N PRO A 77 12.69 -11.26 13.70
CA PRO A 77 13.83 -12.19 13.61
C PRO A 77 13.53 -13.59 14.14
N SER A 78 12.52 -13.71 15.01
CA SER A 78 12.11 -14.98 15.60
C SER A 78 11.23 -15.82 14.66
N TYR A 79 10.72 -15.23 13.57
CA TYR A 79 9.85 -15.93 12.62
C TYR A 79 10.59 -16.37 11.36
N PRO A 80 10.12 -17.45 10.70
CA PRO A 80 10.69 -17.89 9.44
C PRO A 80 10.67 -16.77 8.38
N LEU A 81 11.80 -16.54 7.73
CA LEU A 81 11.94 -15.51 6.69
C LEU A 81 10.90 -15.66 5.57
N GLY A 82 10.57 -16.90 5.18
CA GLY A 82 9.56 -17.18 4.17
C GLY A 82 8.17 -16.65 4.53
N ALA A 83 7.76 -16.77 5.80
CA ALA A 83 6.48 -16.25 6.27
C ALA A 83 6.46 -14.71 6.27
N THR A 84 7.54 -14.07 6.73
CA THR A 84 7.69 -12.62 6.71
C THR A 84 7.69 -12.06 5.27
N ALA A 85 8.39 -12.72 4.36
CA ALA A 85 8.42 -12.37 2.94
C ALA A 85 7.05 -12.53 2.28
N PHE A 86 6.31 -13.59 2.61
CA PHE A 86 4.96 -13.82 2.10
C PHE A 86 3.97 -12.77 2.61
N LEU A 87 4.06 -12.37 3.89
CA LEU A 87 3.25 -11.29 4.44
C LEU A 87 3.57 -9.94 3.80
N ALA A 88 4.84 -9.67 3.48
CA ALA A 88 5.23 -8.50 2.71
C ALA A 88 4.60 -8.51 1.31
N LEU A 89 4.61 -9.65 0.63
CA LEU A 89 3.96 -9.83 -0.66
C LEU A 89 2.44 -9.59 -0.56
N LEU A 90 1.77 -10.15 0.44
CA LEU A 90 0.34 -9.92 0.66
C LEU A 90 0.03 -8.45 0.95
N GLY A 91 0.81 -7.82 1.82
CA GLY A 91 0.68 -6.39 2.13
C GLY A 91 0.82 -5.52 0.88
N GLY A 92 1.82 -5.81 0.03
CA GLY A 92 2.02 -5.11 -1.23
C GLY A 92 0.87 -5.33 -2.22
N CYS A 93 0.40 -6.58 -2.32
CA CYS A 93 -0.71 -6.96 -3.19
C CYS A 93 -1.97 -6.18 -2.83
N PHE A 94 -2.43 -6.28 -1.59
CA PHE A 94 -3.63 -5.60 -1.12
C PHE A 94 -3.54 -4.07 -1.21
N ALA A 95 -2.38 -3.50 -0.88
CA ALA A 95 -2.14 -2.05 -0.99
C ALA A 95 -2.30 -1.51 -2.43
N SER A 96 -2.07 -2.36 -3.44
CA SER A 96 -1.97 -1.94 -4.83
C SER A 96 -3.23 -2.18 -5.65
N VAL A 97 -4.21 -2.93 -5.14
CA VAL A 97 -5.48 -3.22 -5.83
C VAL A 97 -6.30 -1.96 -6.09
N ALA A 98 -6.27 -0.97 -5.20
CA ALA A 98 -7.05 0.25 -5.33
C ALA A 98 -6.62 1.14 -6.51
N GLY A 99 -5.31 1.19 -6.80
CA GLY A 99 -4.72 2.08 -7.81
C GLY A 99 -5.33 1.96 -9.22
N PRO A 100 -5.30 0.80 -9.88
CA PRO A 100 -5.87 0.64 -11.23
C PRO A 100 -7.39 0.85 -11.26
N ASN A 101 -8.09 0.42 -10.21
CA ASN A 101 -9.55 0.49 -10.13
C ASN A 101 -10.06 1.92 -9.94
N LEU A 102 -9.36 2.75 -9.18
CA LEU A 102 -9.70 4.16 -9.01
C LEU A 102 -9.65 4.91 -10.36
N LYS A 103 -8.62 4.65 -11.17
CA LYS A 103 -8.48 5.23 -12.51
C LYS A 103 -9.61 4.77 -13.44
N ALA A 104 -9.98 3.48 -13.37
CA ALA A 104 -11.09 2.93 -14.14
C ALA A 104 -12.44 3.57 -13.74
N VAL A 105 -12.68 3.79 -12.45
CA VAL A 105 -13.88 4.48 -11.96
C VAL A 105 -13.92 5.92 -12.46
N LEU A 106 -12.82 6.67 -12.35
CA LEU A 106 -12.72 8.05 -12.85
C LEU A 106 -13.00 8.15 -14.35
N LEU A 107 -12.55 7.18 -15.16
CA LEU A 107 -12.90 7.11 -16.58
C LEU A 107 -14.41 6.93 -16.80
N ASN A 108 -15.04 6.06 -16.02
CA ASN A 108 -16.43 5.66 -16.23
C ASN A 108 -17.45 6.67 -15.72
N VAL A 109 -17.12 7.45 -14.69
CA VAL A 109 -18.06 8.41 -14.07
C VAL A 109 -17.98 9.83 -14.65
N ASN A 110 -16.94 10.13 -15.43
CA ASN A 110 -16.75 11.44 -16.05
C ASN A 110 -17.07 11.40 -17.55
N GLU A 111 -17.59 12.52 -18.07
CA GLU A 111 -17.82 12.73 -19.50
C GLU A 111 -16.49 12.88 -20.26
N PRO A 112 -16.44 12.57 -21.57
CA PRO A 112 -15.22 12.68 -22.37
C PRO A 112 -14.51 14.04 -22.25
N GLU A 113 -15.28 15.12 -22.13
CA GLU A 113 -14.79 16.50 -22.07
C GLU A 113 -14.12 16.84 -20.72
N THR A 114 -14.57 16.21 -19.62
CA THR A 114 -14.12 16.52 -18.25
C THR A 114 -13.13 15.49 -17.69
N ARG A 115 -13.00 14.31 -18.31
CA ARG A 115 -12.06 13.25 -17.90
C ARG A 115 -10.62 13.74 -17.73
N GLY A 116 -10.14 14.57 -18.66
CA GLY A 116 -8.77 15.10 -18.58
C GLY A 116 -8.51 15.87 -17.29
N VAL A 117 -9.46 16.72 -16.90
CA VAL A 117 -9.38 17.51 -15.66
C VAL A 117 -9.46 16.60 -14.43
N ALA A 118 -10.36 15.62 -14.43
CA ALA A 118 -10.47 14.65 -13.34
C ALA A 118 -9.16 13.86 -13.13
N PHE A 119 -8.52 13.41 -14.21
CA PHE A 119 -7.22 12.74 -14.15
C PHE A 119 -6.08 13.67 -13.68
N ALA A 120 -6.10 14.93 -14.10
CA ALA A 120 -5.13 15.92 -13.66
C ALA A 120 -5.23 16.12 -12.14
N LEU A 121 -6.44 16.35 -11.61
CA LEU A 121 -6.68 16.51 -10.17
C LEU A 121 -6.26 15.26 -9.38
N GLN A 122 -6.60 14.08 -9.87
CA GLN A 122 -6.17 12.82 -9.26
C GLN A 122 -4.65 12.69 -9.22
N THR A 123 -3.98 13.00 -10.33
CA THR A 123 -2.50 12.89 -10.42
C THR A 123 -1.83 13.92 -9.51
N MET A 124 -2.33 15.16 -9.48
CA MET A 124 -1.81 16.18 -8.56
C MET A 124 -1.96 15.77 -7.10
N THR A 125 -3.10 15.17 -6.73
CA THR A 125 -3.34 14.70 -5.36
C THR A 125 -2.44 13.51 -5.01
N ASP A 126 -2.25 12.58 -5.95
CA ASP A 126 -1.36 11.42 -5.79
C ASP A 126 0.11 11.85 -5.63
N ASP A 127 0.57 12.80 -6.45
CA ASP A 127 1.93 13.32 -6.38
C ASP A 127 2.17 14.15 -5.11
N LEU A 128 1.17 14.91 -4.65
CA LEU A 128 1.22 15.57 -3.34
C LEU A 128 1.38 14.54 -2.22
N GLY A 129 0.66 13.42 -2.27
CA GLY A 129 0.79 12.32 -1.32
C GLY A 129 2.19 11.68 -1.32
N LYS A 130 2.76 11.46 -2.51
CA LYS A 130 4.14 10.92 -2.65
C LYS A 130 5.20 11.89 -2.16
N GLY A 131 5.00 13.19 -2.37
CA GLY A 131 5.91 14.25 -1.92
C GLY A 131 5.84 14.50 -0.42
N LEU A 132 4.63 14.73 0.11
CA LEU A 132 4.43 15.02 1.53
C LEU A 132 4.56 13.79 2.43
N GLY A 133 4.29 12.58 1.92
CA GLY A 133 4.30 11.35 2.69
C GLY A 133 5.61 11.10 3.44
N PRO A 134 6.79 11.09 2.78
CA PRO A 134 8.08 10.95 3.45
C PRO A 134 8.36 12.06 4.46
N PHE A 135 7.98 13.31 4.15
CA PHE A 135 8.16 14.44 5.07
C PHE A 135 7.35 14.26 6.36
N LEU A 136 6.05 13.94 6.26
CA LEU A 136 5.18 13.71 7.42
C LEU A 136 5.66 12.51 8.24
N VAL A 137 6.05 11.41 7.58
CA VAL A 137 6.58 10.23 8.29
C VAL A 137 7.88 10.57 9.00
N ALA A 138 8.80 11.32 8.39
CA ALA A 138 10.03 11.75 9.06
C ALA A 138 9.74 12.63 10.30
N TRP A 139 8.74 13.52 10.21
CA TRP A 139 8.30 14.32 11.35
C TRP A 139 7.73 13.45 12.48
N PHE A 140 6.87 12.48 12.17
CA PHE A 140 6.33 11.54 13.15
C PHE A 140 7.39 10.59 13.74
N ILE A 141 8.41 10.21 12.96
CA ILE A 141 9.54 9.41 13.48
C ILE A 141 10.25 10.17 14.61
N LYS A 142 10.39 11.49 14.49
CA LYS A 142 11.04 12.32 15.52
C LYS A 142 10.24 12.38 16.83
N SER A 143 8.91 12.35 16.78
CA SER A 143 8.04 12.48 17.96
C SER A 143 7.60 11.13 18.56
N LEU A 144 7.30 10.13 17.72
CA LEU A 144 6.69 8.85 18.12
C LEU A 144 7.64 7.65 17.95
N GLY A 145 8.82 7.87 17.38
CA GLY A 145 9.70 6.79 16.91
C GLY A 145 9.17 6.13 15.62
N ARG A 146 10.00 5.25 15.02
CA ARG A 146 9.68 4.61 13.74
C ARG A 146 8.46 3.70 13.80
N GLN A 147 8.35 2.89 14.84
CA GLN A 147 7.21 1.97 15.01
C GLN A 147 5.89 2.74 15.19
N GLY A 148 5.87 3.79 16.02
CA GLY A 148 4.70 4.65 16.22
C GLY A 148 4.27 5.37 14.94
N ALA A 149 5.23 5.95 14.21
CA ALA A 149 4.97 6.62 12.93
C ALA A 149 4.38 5.68 11.86
N PHE A 150 4.86 4.43 11.81
CA PHE A 150 4.33 3.44 10.86
C PHE A 150 2.95 2.93 11.26
N ASN A 151 2.71 2.71 12.55
CA ASN A 151 1.38 2.35 13.04
C ASN A 151 0.36 3.46 12.77
N LEU A 152 0.74 4.73 12.94
CA LEU A 152 -0.12 5.86 12.58
C LEU A 152 -0.41 5.90 11.06
N SER A 153 0.60 5.63 10.23
CA SER A 153 0.44 5.55 8.77
C SER A 153 -0.54 4.45 8.36
N ILE A 154 -0.46 3.28 8.99
CA ILE A 154 -1.37 2.15 8.73
C ILE A 154 -2.76 2.43 9.31
N GLY A 155 -2.85 3.09 10.46
CA GLY A 155 -4.11 3.50 11.07
C GLY A 155 -4.93 4.45 10.19
N GLY A 156 -4.28 5.23 9.33
CA GLY A 156 -4.95 6.07 8.33
C GLY A 156 -5.72 5.29 7.25
N TRP A 157 -5.62 3.96 7.20
CA TRP A 157 -6.40 3.11 6.30
C TRP A 157 -7.69 2.59 6.94
N VAL A 158 -7.88 2.84 8.23
CA VAL A 158 -9.14 2.56 8.92
C VAL A 158 -10.18 3.61 8.49
N PRO A 159 -11.40 3.22 8.06
CA PRO A 159 -12.45 4.14 7.62
C PRO A 159 -12.90 5.14 8.69
#